data_AF-A0A0C9ZUK7-F1
#
_entry.id   AF-A0A0C9ZUK7-F1
#
_cell.length_a   1.000
_cell.length_b   1.000
_cell.length_c   1.000
_cell.angle_alpha   90.00
_cell.angle_beta   90.00
_cell.angle_gamma   90.00
#
_symmetry.space_group_name_H-M   'P 1'
#
loop_
_entity.id
_entity.type
_entity.pdbx_description
1 polymer ?
#
loop_
_entity_poly.entity_id
_entity_poly.type
_entity_poly.pdbx_seq_one_letter_code
_entity_poly.pdbx_strand_id
1 'polypeptide(L)'
;MPKSRGPPYADPPPATYIVVIRPWSVAPPPKRTQQDYDRVGTWIAYILWDAAGRGRSIPNIESIYRMKTRDETIIQLPLETDTSPLLGEHHWPSFVKGWKHDGGAGQSTLVFLYNWKNNGDPANHNWEEFFPNILPLSSVPIKSPYPHPSWAKLPSTLTSLALPIPKGYIEVGIEQLQELERELPELSGKCDPYELEEGAKDLLSSFKPELEEDTKLGIIKNESEDPGTEAASSKAEKCRRTTNNN
;
A
#
# COMPACT_ATOMS: atom_id res chain seq x y z
N MET A 1 0.64 40.08 5.72
CA MET A 1 -0.80 39.77 5.80
C MET A 1 -0.97 38.26 5.70
N PRO A 2 -1.65 37.58 6.63
CA PRO A 2 -1.96 36.16 6.48
C PRO A 2 -2.81 35.98 5.23
N LYS A 3 -2.35 35.15 4.28
CA LYS A 3 -3.16 34.77 3.12
C LYS A 3 -4.45 34.14 3.66
N SER A 4 -5.62 34.67 3.27
CA SER A 4 -6.89 34.06 3.69
C SER A 4 -6.86 32.61 3.24
N ARG A 5 -7.01 31.67 4.19
CA ARG A 5 -7.25 30.28 3.85
C ARG A 5 -8.49 30.26 2.96
N GLY A 6 -8.39 29.63 1.79
CA GLY A 6 -9.55 29.47 0.90
C GLY A 6 -10.72 28.85 1.66
N PRO A 7 -11.95 29.01 1.15
CA PRO A 7 -13.10 28.31 1.73
C PRO A 7 -12.82 26.80 1.82
N PRO A 8 -13.33 26.09 2.85
CA PRO A 8 -13.18 24.65 2.95
C PRO A 8 -13.66 23.95 1.68
N TYR A 9 -12.96 22.88 1.28
CA TYR A 9 -13.36 22.06 0.14
C TYR A 9 -14.65 21.32 0.51
N ALA A 10 -15.73 21.61 -0.21
CA ALA A 10 -17.06 21.04 0.05
C ALA A 10 -17.29 19.74 -0.73
N ASP A 11 -16.62 19.58 -1.86
CA ASP A 11 -16.75 18.41 -2.72
C ASP A 11 -16.05 17.20 -2.08
N PRO A 12 -16.62 15.99 -2.25
CA PRO A 12 -15.96 14.77 -1.80
C PRO A 12 -14.62 14.58 -2.54
N PRO A 13 -13.61 13.98 -1.89
CA PRO A 13 -12.35 13.69 -2.57
C PRO A 13 -12.59 12.67 -3.70
N PRO A 14 -11.87 12.80 -4.83
CA PRO A 14 -11.98 11.85 -5.95
C PRO A 14 -11.33 10.49 -5.67
N ALA A 15 -10.59 10.37 -4.56
CA ALA A 15 -9.83 9.20 -4.17
C ALA A 15 -9.77 9.09 -2.63
N THR A 16 -9.29 7.96 -2.13
CA THR A 16 -9.09 7.77 -0.68
C THR A 16 -7.67 8.21 -0.31
N TYR A 17 -7.54 9.13 0.65
CA TYR A 17 -6.25 9.69 1.05
C TYR A 17 -5.91 9.36 2.51
N ILE A 18 -4.70 8.88 2.73
CA ILE A 18 -4.12 8.67 4.07
C ILE A 18 -2.86 9.50 4.27
N VAL A 19 -2.56 9.83 5.52
CA VAL A 19 -1.31 10.47 5.94
C VAL A 19 -0.47 9.46 6.69
N VAL A 20 0.75 9.23 6.22
CA VAL A 20 1.72 8.31 6.81
C VAL A 20 2.85 9.13 7.41
N ILE A 21 3.09 8.98 8.72
CA ILE A 21 4.09 9.74 9.47
C ILE A 21 5.24 8.80 9.83
N ARG A 22 6.47 9.20 9.51
CA ARG A 22 7.68 8.36 9.64
C ARG A 22 7.47 7.01 8.95
N PRO A 23 7.24 6.99 7.63
CA PRO A 23 7.05 5.75 6.90
C PRO A 23 8.24 4.79 7.08
N TRP A 24 7.92 3.50 7.23
CA TRP A 24 8.94 2.47 7.35
C TRP A 24 9.81 2.39 6.08
N SER A 25 11.11 2.08 6.27
CA SER A 25 12.10 1.99 5.19
C SER A 25 12.42 3.28 4.43
N VAL A 26 11.96 4.44 4.92
CA VAL A 26 12.25 5.73 4.28
C VAL A 26 13.36 6.46 5.05
N ALA A 27 14.38 6.91 4.32
CA ALA A 27 15.42 7.75 4.89
C ALA A 27 14.86 9.08 5.45
N PRO A 28 15.47 9.65 6.49
CA PRO A 28 15.09 10.99 6.93
C PRO A 28 15.34 12.01 5.79
N PRO A 29 14.56 13.10 5.75
CA PRO A 29 14.81 14.21 4.83
C PRO A 29 16.26 14.71 4.93
N PRO A 30 16.88 15.16 3.82
CA PRO A 30 16.37 15.19 2.45
C PRO A 30 16.76 13.97 1.60
N LYS A 31 17.34 12.91 2.19
CA LYS A 31 18.04 11.83 1.47
C LYS A 31 17.13 10.76 0.85
N ARG A 32 15.87 11.11 0.57
CA ARG A 32 14.83 10.17 0.14
C ARG A 32 14.89 9.92 -1.36
N THR A 33 14.83 8.65 -1.73
CA THR A 33 14.95 8.14 -3.10
C THR A 33 13.64 7.54 -3.60
N GLN A 34 13.53 7.28 -4.91
CA GLN A 34 12.39 6.55 -5.48
C GLN A 34 12.19 5.18 -4.81
N GLN A 35 13.29 4.46 -4.56
CA GLN A 35 13.25 3.13 -3.94
C GLN A 35 12.61 3.15 -2.54
N ASP A 36 12.75 4.25 -1.80
CA ASP A 36 12.09 4.40 -0.50
C ASP A 36 10.56 4.41 -0.67
N TYR A 37 10.04 5.10 -1.69
CA TYR A 37 8.60 5.17 -1.97
C TYR A 37 8.06 3.89 -2.60
N ASP A 38 8.85 3.21 -3.43
CA ASP A 38 8.50 1.88 -3.94
C ASP A 38 8.28 0.90 -2.78
N ARG A 39 9.15 0.93 -1.75
CA ARG A 39 8.99 0.12 -0.53
C ARG A 39 7.78 0.52 0.30
N VAL A 40 7.49 1.82 0.44
CA VAL A 40 6.28 2.29 1.14
C VAL A 40 5.03 1.84 0.42
N GLY A 41 4.94 2.05 -0.89
CA GLY A 41 3.81 1.60 -1.71
C GLY A 41 3.61 0.09 -1.60
N THR A 42 4.70 -0.68 -1.69
CA THR A 42 4.65 -2.14 -1.54
C THR A 42 4.21 -2.57 -0.14
N TRP A 43 4.65 -1.89 0.92
CA TRP A 43 4.23 -2.17 2.29
C TRP A 43 2.74 -1.91 2.48
N ILE A 44 2.21 -0.79 2.00
CA ILE A 44 0.77 -0.48 2.07
C ILE A 44 -0.04 -1.51 1.26
N ALA A 45 0.39 -1.82 0.04
CA ALA A 45 -0.25 -2.83 -0.81
C ALA A 45 -0.27 -4.20 -0.14
N TYR A 46 0.80 -4.59 0.55
CA TYR A 46 0.86 -5.84 1.31
C TYR A 46 -0.18 -5.89 2.43
N ILE A 47 -0.31 -4.84 3.25
CA ILE A 47 -1.28 -4.81 4.36
C ILE A 47 -2.71 -4.98 3.83
N LEU A 48 -3.05 -4.22 2.78
CA LEU A 48 -4.38 -4.28 2.18
C LEU A 48 -4.66 -5.64 1.54
N TRP A 49 -3.67 -6.23 0.86
CA TRP A 49 -3.78 -7.57 0.27
C TRP A 49 -3.96 -8.67 1.33
N ASP A 50 -3.20 -8.61 2.44
CA ASP A 50 -3.30 -9.58 3.52
C ASP A 50 -4.67 -9.49 4.23
N ALA A 51 -5.15 -8.28 4.51
CA ALA A 51 -6.43 -8.03 5.15
C ALA A 51 -7.64 -8.44 4.29
N ALA A 52 -7.54 -8.33 2.96
CA ALA A 52 -8.63 -8.69 2.05
C ALA A 52 -8.74 -10.21 1.80
N GLY A 53 -7.87 -11.02 2.42
CA GLY A 53 -7.73 -12.45 2.17
C GLY A 53 -6.94 -12.70 0.89
N ARG A 54 -5.73 -13.25 1.03
CA ARG A 54 -4.66 -13.43 0.02
C ARG A 54 -5.03 -14.01 -1.36
N GLY A 55 -6.28 -14.42 -1.57
CA GLY A 55 -6.82 -14.80 -2.88
C GLY A 55 -7.23 -13.61 -3.75
N ARG A 56 -7.21 -12.36 -3.25
CA ARG A 56 -7.53 -11.16 -4.04
C ARG A 56 -6.31 -10.58 -4.76
N SER A 57 -6.58 -9.77 -5.78
CA SER A 57 -5.56 -8.98 -6.48
C SER A 57 -4.87 -7.99 -5.54
N ILE A 58 -3.57 -7.78 -5.75
CA ILE A 58 -2.80 -6.77 -5.00
C ILE A 58 -3.41 -5.38 -5.29
N PRO A 59 -3.77 -4.61 -4.25
CA PRO A 59 -4.34 -3.27 -4.43
C PRO A 59 -3.38 -2.31 -5.11
N ASN A 60 -3.91 -1.44 -5.97
CA ASN A 60 -3.14 -0.40 -6.63
C ASN A 60 -2.89 0.78 -5.66
N ILE A 61 -1.71 1.39 -5.75
CA ILE A 61 -1.36 2.63 -5.05
C ILE A 61 -1.16 3.69 -6.13
N GLU A 62 -2.06 4.68 -6.18
CA GLU A 62 -2.09 5.62 -7.31
C GLU A 62 -0.92 6.58 -7.26
N SER A 63 -0.68 7.20 -6.11
CA SER A 63 0.44 8.13 -5.94
C SER A 63 0.82 8.32 -4.47
N ILE A 64 2.05 8.81 -4.26
CA ILE A 64 2.59 9.21 -2.97
C ILE A 64 3.06 10.66 -3.09
N TYR A 65 2.47 11.53 -2.29
CA TYR A 65 2.82 12.94 -2.18
C TYR A 65 3.78 13.15 -1.03
N ARG A 66 4.87 13.90 -1.27
CA ARG A 66 5.86 14.24 -0.24
C ARG A 66 6.22 15.71 -0.23
N MET A 67 6.78 16.16 0.89
CA MET A 67 7.58 17.39 0.95
C MET A 67 9.02 17.09 1.31
N LYS A 68 9.96 17.87 0.77
CA LYS A 68 11.40 17.72 1.02
C LYS A 68 11.82 17.91 2.48
N THR A 69 11.02 18.59 3.28
CA THR A 69 11.37 19.01 4.66
C THR A 69 10.52 18.33 5.72
N ARG A 70 9.52 17.54 5.34
CA ARG A 70 8.52 16.98 6.27
C ARG A 70 8.67 15.46 6.40
N ASP A 71 8.30 14.93 7.55
CA ASP A 71 8.41 13.50 7.87
C ASP A 71 7.18 12.68 7.49
N GLU A 72 6.11 13.37 7.14
CA GLU A 72 4.88 12.81 6.64
C GLU A 72 4.81 12.78 5.10
N THR A 73 4.07 11.78 4.62
CA THR A 73 3.68 11.61 3.21
C THR A 73 2.18 11.41 3.12
N ILE A 74 1.56 11.87 2.05
CA ILE A 74 0.15 11.58 1.76
C ILE A 74 0.12 10.48 0.70
N ILE A 75 -0.69 9.46 0.88
CA ILE A 75 -0.84 8.37 -0.09
C ILE A 75 -2.25 8.44 -0.65
N GLN A 76 -2.33 8.41 -1.97
CA GLN A 76 -3.58 8.31 -2.71
C GLN A 76 -3.84 6.85 -3.07
N LEU A 77 -5.02 6.38 -2.68
CA LEU A 77 -5.53 5.05 -2.93
C LEU A 77 -6.79 5.19 -3.80
N PRO A 78 -7.14 4.15 -4.57
CA PRO A 78 -8.40 4.12 -5.30
C PRO A 78 -9.57 4.49 -4.39
N LEU A 79 -10.56 5.19 -4.96
CA LEU A 79 -11.78 5.54 -4.25
C LEU A 79 -12.40 4.28 -3.63
N GLU A 80 -12.97 4.43 -2.43
CA GLU A 80 -13.61 3.33 -1.68
C GLU A 80 -12.66 2.22 -1.17
N THR A 81 -11.34 2.40 -1.28
CA THR A 81 -10.38 1.48 -0.64
C THR A 81 -10.64 1.40 0.87
N ASP A 82 -10.80 0.19 1.41
CA ASP A 82 -10.89 -0.03 2.86
C ASP A 82 -9.53 0.25 3.53
N THR A 83 -9.44 1.42 4.16
CA THR A 83 -8.23 1.84 4.89
C THR A 83 -8.16 1.33 6.31
N SER A 84 -9.19 0.64 6.82
CA SER A 84 -9.25 0.20 8.21
C SER A 84 -8.00 -0.55 8.69
N PRO A 85 -7.43 -1.49 7.90
CA PRO A 85 -6.22 -2.22 8.28
C PRO A 85 -4.97 -1.34 8.38
N LEU A 86 -4.99 -0.16 7.76
CA LEU A 86 -3.88 0.77 7.73
C LEU A 86 -3.89 1.73 8.92
N LEU A 87 -5.05 2.11 9.46
CA LEU A 87 -5.15 3.19 10.45
C LEU A 87 -4.57 2.79 11.80
N GLY A 88 -3.72 3.64 12.38
CA GLY A 88 -3.12 3.42 13.70
C GLY A 88 -1.61 3.50 13.72
N GLU A 89 -1.03 2.92 14.77
CA GLU A 89 0.41 2.81 14.99
C GLU A 89 0.92 1.43 14.60
N HIS A 90 1.92 1.41 13.72
CA HIS A 90 2.58 0.22 13.21
C HIS A 90 3.99 0.13 13.79
N HIS A 91 4.17 -0.74 14.78
CA HIS A 91 5.47 -0.93 15.43
C HIS A 91 6.42 -1.75 14.54
N TRP A 92 7.53 -1.18 14.10
CA TRP A 92 8.41 -1.86 13.15
C TRP A 92 8.93 -3.23 13.62
N PRO A 93 9.32 -3.42 14.90
CA PRO A 93 9.73 -4.75 15.38
C PRO A 93 8.63 -5.82 15.31
N SER A 94 7.35 -5.40 15.32
CA SER A 94 6.23 -6.34 15.30
C SER A 94 6.03 -6.92 13.89
N PHE A 95 6.19 -6.14 12.83
CA PHE A 95 5.92 -6.59 11.46
C PHE A 95 7.16 -6.82 10.58
N VAL A 96 8.35 -6.35 10.95
CA VAL A 96 9.57 -6.54 10.14
C VAL A 96 10.28 -7.85 10.52
N LYS A 97 10.52 -8.72 9.53
CA LYS A 97 11.30 -9.96 9.67
C LYS A 97 12.77 -9.63 9.90
N GLY A 98 13.40 -10.31 10.85
CA GLY A 98 14.84 -10.17 11.11
C GLY A 98 15.25 -8.77 11.58
N TRP A 99 14.34 -8.04 12.24
CA TRP A 99 14.64 -6.73 12.84
C TRP A 99 15.81 -6.84 13.82
N LYS A 100 16.95 -6.25 13.45
CA LYS A 100 18.19 -6.17 14.25
C LYS A 100 18.55 -4.70 14.37
N HIS A 101 18.11 -4.03 15.43
CA HIS A 101 18.45 -2.62 15.62
C HIS A 101 18.88 -2.37 17.06
N ASP A 102 20.16 -2.02 17.22
CA ASP A 102 20.83 -1.95 18.53
C ASP A 102 20.54 -0.64 19.31
N GLY A 103 19.60 0.18 18.84
CA GLY A 103 19.25 1.47 19.46
C GLY A 103 17.86 2.01 19.09
N GLY A 104 16.98 1.17 18.54
CA GLY A 104 15.71 1.56 17.94
C GLY A 104 14.47 1.11 18.71
N ALA A 105 14.53 1.05 20.04
CA ALA A 105 13.33 0.83 20.84
C ALA A 105 12.33 1.99 20.59
N GLY A 106 11.17 1.70 20.00
CA GLY A 106 10.09 2.68 19.79
C GLY A 106 9.97 3.28 18.39
N GLN A 107 10.57 2.68 17.36
CA GLN A 107 10.27 3.09 15.99
C GLN A 107 8.90 2.56 15.54
N SER A 108 8.07 3.48 15.08
CA SER A 108 6.73 3.20 14.60
C SER A 108 6.34 4.13 13.47
N THR A 109 5.50 3.63 12.58
CA THR A 109 4.82 4.43 11.56
C THR A 109 3.41 4.72 12.04
N LEU A 110 2.96 5.96 11.92
CA LEU A 110 1.59 6.33 12.27
C LEU A 110 0.81 6.60 10.98
N VAL A 111 -0.40 6.10 10.90
CA VAL A 111 -1.26 6.26 9.73
C VAL A 111 -2.61 6.82 10.16
N PHE A 112 -3.04 7.88 9.48
CA PHE A 112 -4.28 8.60 9.74
C PHE A 112 -5.01 8.87 8.42
N LEU A 113 -6.31 9.19 8.49
CA LEU A 113 -7.04 9.71 7.34
C LEU A 113 -6.61 11.14 7.04
N TYR A 114 -6.53 11.48 5.75
CA TYR A 114 -6.23 12.84 5.31
C TYR A 114 -7.43 13.78 5.47
N ASN A 115 -7.17 15.02 5.89
CA ASN A 115 -8.20 16.04 6.10
C ASN A 115 -8.46 16.83 4.81
N TRP A 116 -9.13 16.19 3.85
CA TRP A 116 -9.48 16.78 2.55
C TRP A 116 -10.23 18.11 2.68
N LYS A 117 -11.23 18.18 3.55
CA LYS A 117 -12.04 19.39 3.75
C LYS A 117 -11.19 20.65 4.01
N ASN A 118 -10.07 20.50 4.71
CA ASN A 118 -9.19 21.60 5.07
C ASN A 118 -8.04 21.82 4.09
N ASN A 119 -7.62 20.79 3.36
CA ASN A 119 -6.38 20.83 2.57
C ASN A 119 -6.55 20.51 1.09
N GLY A 120 -7.71 20.03 0.64
CA GLY A 120 -8.01 19.74 -0.76
C GLY A 120 -7.01 18.79 -1.41
N ASP A 121 -6.78 18.97 -2.69
CA ASP A 121 -5.86 18.14 -3.46
C ASP A 121 -4.38 18.42 -3.10
N PRO A 122 -3.63 17.43 -2.60
CA PRO A 122 -2.20 17.58 -2.29
C PRO A 122 -1.36 18.18 -3.43
N ALA A 123 -1.69 17.87 -4.70
CA ALA A 123 -0.95 18.38 -5.86
C ALA A 123 -0.97 19.92 -5.94
N ASN A 124 -1.99 20.56 -5.37
CA ASN A 124 -2.14 22.03 -5.34
C ASN A 124 -1.40 22.70 -4.16
N HIS A 125 -0.69 21.94 -3.32
CA HIS A 125 -0.14 22.42 -2.06
C HIS A 125 1.38 22.23 -1.90
N ASN A 126 2.15 22.33 -2.99
CA ASN A 126 3.62 22.14 -3.04
C ASN A 126 4.09 20.74 -2.62
N TRP A 127 3.21 19.74 -2.71
CA TRP A 127 3.64 18.37 -2.56
C TRP A 127 4.22 17.87 -3.89
N GLU A 128 5.36 17.20 -3.82
CA GLU A 128 5.93 16.48 -4.95
C GLU A 128 5.23 15.13 -5.07
N GLU A 129 4.73 14.80 -6.25
CA GLU A 129 4.04 13.56 -6.56
C GLU A 129 5.02 12.46 -7.01
N PHE A 130 4.83 11.25 -6.53
CA PHE A 130 5.60 10.06 -6.85
C PHE A 130 4.67 8.91 -7.19
N PHE A 131 5.01 8.16 -8.23
CA PHE A 131 4.29 6.96 -8.64
C PHE A 131 5.13 5.75 -8.21
N PRO A 132 4.72 5.01 -7.17
CA PRO A 132 5.51 3.89 -6.68
C PRO A 132 5.47 2.72 -7.67
N ASN A 133 6.64 2.14 -7.96
CA ASN A 133 6.71 0.85 -8.64
C ASN A 133 6.54 -0.25 -7.59
N ILE A 134 5.34 -0.85 -7.54
CA ILE A 134 5.06 -1.93 -6.57
C ILE A 134 6.04 -3.08 -6.81
N LEU A 135 6.88 -3.33 -5.80
CA LEU A 135 7.88 -4.39 -5.82
C LEU A 135 7.20 -5.74 -5.58
N PRO A 136 7.86 -6.86 -5.92
CA PRO A 136 7.37 -8.18 -5.53
C PRO A 136 7.17 -8.22 -4.00
N LEU A 137 6.01 -8.68 -3.53
CA LEU A 137 5.68 -8.67 -2.10
C LEU A 137 6.70 -9.43 -1.24
N SER A 138 7.35 -10.44 -1.80
CA SER A 138 8.43 -11.23 -1.16
C SER A 138 9.73 -10.46 -0.95
N SER A 139 9.93 -9.34 -1.66
CA SER A 139 11.14 -8.51 -1.55
C SER A 139 11.16 -7.67 -0.26
N VAL A 140 10.01 -7.48 0.36
CA VAL A 140 9.86 -6.68 1.58
C VAL A 140 9.83 -7.63 2.78
N PRO A 141 10.68 -7.45 3.81
CA PRO A 141 10.78 -8.35 4.95
C PRO A 141 9.59 -8.17 5.90
N ILE A 142 8.36 -8.42 5.46
CA ILE A 142 7.15 -8.28 6.27
C ILE A 142 6.71 -9.65 6.81
N LYS A 143 6.27 -9.70 8.06
CA LYS A 143 5.70 -10.88 8.70
C LYS A 143 4.30 -11.18 8.15
N SER A 144 3.93 -12.45 8.22
CA SER A 144 2.68 -13.00 7.70
C SER A 144 2.12 -13.93 8.78
N PRO A 145 0.90 -13.70 9.29
CA PRO A 145 0.00 -12.58 8.99
C PRO A 145 0.58 -11.22 9.41
N TYR A 146 0.08 -10.14 8.81
CA TYR A 146 0.43 -8.78 9.22
C TYR A 146 -0.18 -8.49 10.60
N PRO A 147 0.59 -7.98 11.58
CA PRO A 147 0.04 -7.69 12.90
C PRO A 147 -0.91 -6.49 12.85
N HIS A 148 -1.98 -6.54 13.64
CA HIS A 148 -2.91 -5.41 13.75
C HIS A 148 -2.21 -4.14 14.28
N PRO A 149 -2.52 -2.96 13.72
CA PRO A 149 -2.03 -1.70 14.25
C PRO A 149 -2.62 -1.42 15.63
N SER A 150 -1.86 -0.73 16.49
CA SER A 150 -2.35 -0.23 17.78
C SER A 150 -3.02 1.14 17.60
N TRP A 151 -3.84 1.55 18.58
CA TRP A 151 -4.43 2.89 18.55
C TRP A 151 -3.35 3.97 18.65
N ALA A 152 -3.45 4.99 17.81
CA ALA A 152 -2.51 6.11 17.79
C ALA A 152 -3.20 7.45 18.06
N LYS A 153 -2.59 8.27 18.92
CA LYS A 153 -2.99 9.67 19.08
C LYS A 153 -2.43 10.51 17.93
N LEU A 154 -3.28 11.31 17.30
CA LEU A 154 -2.83 12.26 16.28
C LEU A 154 -1.87 13.30 16.87
N PRO A 155 -0.65 13.48 16.31
CA PRO A 155 0.26 14.54 16.75
C PRO A 155 -0.39 15.92 16.58
N SER A 156 -0.24 16.80 17.57
CA SER A 156 -0.87 18.13 17.57
C SER A 156 -0.46 18.99 16.36
N THR A 157 0.77 18.79 15.89
CA THR A 157 1.35 19.46 14.71
C THR A 157 0.65 19.10 13.39
N LEU A 158 -0.11 18.01 13.35
CA LEU A 158 -0.76 17.48 12.14
C LEU A 158 -2.29 17.55 12.19
N THR A 159 -2.86 18.22 13.19
CA THR A 159 -4.32 18.41 13.33
C THR A 159 -4.98 19.10 12.15
N SER A 160 -4.24 19.93 11.41
CA SER A 160 -4.75 20.53 10.17
C SER A 160 -4.74 19.54 9.01
N LEU A 161 -3.77 18.63 8.95
CA LEU A 161 -3.48 17.77 7.79
C LEU A 161 -4.23 16.44 7.84
N ALA A 162 -4.44 15.89 9.03
CA ALA A 162 -5.00 14.56 9.23
C ALA A 162 -6.16 14.59 10.23
N LEU A 163 -7.01 13.57 10.16
CA LEU A 163 -8.13 13.36 11.06
C LEU A 163 -7.74 12.39 12.18
N PRO A 164 -8.21 12.61 13.42
CA PRO A 164 -7.98 11.67 14.51
C PRO A 164 -8.74 10.36 14.28
N ILE A 165 -8.15 9.24 14.71
CA ILE A 165 -8.81 7.93 14.66
C ILE A 165 -9.95 7.93 15.68
N PRO A 166 -11.20 7.63 15.28
CA PRO A 166 -12.32 7.53 16.21
C PRO A 166 -12.04 6.52 17.32
N LYS A 167 -12.44 6.84 18.55
CA LYS A 167 -12.41 5.87 19.65
C LYS A 167 -13.42 4.76 19.35
N GLY A 168 -13.01 3.50 19.51
CA GLY A 168 -13.83 2.32 19.19
C GLY A 168 -13.60 1.73 17.80
N TYR A 169 -12.88 2.42 16.90
CA TYR A 169 -12.63 1.89 15.55
C TYR A 169 -11.85 0.56 15.55
N ILE A 170 -10.96 0.37 16.53
CA ILE A 170 -10.13 -0.83 16.66
C ILE A 170 -10.85 -1.94 17.43
N GLU A 171 -11.77 -1.58 18.33
CA GLU A 171 -12.50 -2.56 19.16
C GLU A 171 -13.44 -3.41 18.31
N VAL A 172 -14.13 -2.79 17.34
CA VAL A 172 -15.06 -3.50 16.44
C VAL A 172 -14.34 -4.54 15.57
N GLY A 173 -13.12 -4.25 15.12
CA GLY A 173 -12.34 -5.19 14.31
C GLY A 173 -11.89 -6.42 15.09
N ILE A 174 -11.57 -6.26 16.38
CA ILE A 174 -11.17 -7.38 17.25
C ILE A 174 -12.38 -8.25 17.58
N GLU A 175 -13.54 -7.66 17.88
CA GLU A 175 -14.75 -8.42 18.18
C GLU A 175 -15.24 -9.22 16.97
N GLN A 176 -15.20 -8.66 15.76
CA GLN A 176 -15.57 -9.39 14.54
C GLN A 176 -14.64 -10.58 14.27
N LEU A 177 -13.33 -10.44 14.53
CA LEU A 177 -12.39 -11.55 14.38
C LEU A 177 -12.62 -12.64 15.43
N GLN A 178 -12.90 -12.25 16.67
CA GLN A 178 -13.24 -13.21 17.74
C GLN A 178 -14.58 -13.92 17.47
N GLU A 179 -15.56 -13.22 16.90
CA GLU A 179 -16.84 -13.81 16.51
C GLU A 179 -16.66 -14.79 15.34
N LEU A 180 -15.84 -14.44 14.34
CA LEU A 180 -15.52 -15.34 13.22
C LEU A 180 -14.76 -16.59 13.70
N GLU A 181 -13.86 -16.46 14.68
CA GLU A 181 -13.20 -17.61 15.31
C GLU A 181 -14.18 -18.48 16.13
N ARG A 182 -15.22 -17.90 16.75
CA ARG A 182 -16.28 -18.66 17.43
C ARG A 182 -17.23 -19.37 16.47
N GLU A 183 -17.52 -18.76 15.33
CA GLU A 183 -18.43 -19.31 14.32
C GLU A 183 -17.79 -20.39 13.45
N LEU A 184 -16.46 -20.54 13.45
CA LEU A 184 -15.83 -21.72 12.89
C LEU A 184 -16.23 -22.92 13.77
N PRO A 185 -17.09 -23.84 13.27
CA PRO A 185 -17.45 -25.01 14.05
C PRO A 185 -16.15 -25.73 14.39
N GLU A 186 -15.97 -26.06 15.67
CA GLU A 186 -14.83 -26.85 16.13
C GLU A 186 -14.79 -28.17 15.36
N LEU A 187 -14.12 -28.17 14.20
CA LEU A 187 -13.69 -29.36 13.47
C LEU A 187 -12.54 -30.04 14.24
N SER A 188 -12.62 -30.04 15.58
CA SER A 188 -11.78 -30.82 16.48
C SER A 188 -12.38 -32.21 16.75
N GLY A 189 -13.61 -32.46 16.27
CA GLY A 189 -14.10 -33.81 16.07
C GLY A 189 -13.17 -34.50 15.09
N LYS A 190 -12.46 -35.54 15.56
CA LYS A 190 -11.58 -36.41 14.78
C LYS A 190 -12.31 -36.92 13.53
N CYS A 191 -12.29 -36.13 12.46
CA CYS A 191 -12.67 -36.61 11.14
C CYS A 191 -11.61 -37.65 10.78
N ASP A 192 -12.05 -38.90 10.71
CA ASP A 192 -11.24 -39.96 10.14
C ASP A 192 -10.83 -39.52 8.72
N PRO A 193 -9.52 -39.43 8.41
CA PRO A 193 -9.05 -38.99 7.10
C PRO A 193 -9.59 -39.82 5.92
N TYR A 194 -10.21 -40.98 6.17
CA TYR A 194 -10.75 -41.85 5.14
C TYR A 194 -12.25 -41.70 4.84
N GLU A 195 -13.04 -40.97 5.64
CA GLU A 195 -14.47 -40.74 5.30
C GLU A 195 -14.67 -39.70 4.17
N LEU A 196 -13.66 -38.86 3.89
CA LEU A 196 -13.72 -37.84 2.84
C LEU A 196 -13.48 -38.38 1.41
N GLU A 197 -13.03 -39.63 1.26
CA GLU A 197 -12.78 -40.22 -0.06
C GLU A 197 -14.07 -40.58 -0.82
N GLU A 198 -15.17 -40.90 -0.14
CA GLU A 198 -16.43 -41.25 -0.81
C GLU A 198 -17.11 -40.03 -1.46
N GLY A 199 -17.12 -38.88 -0.78
CA GLY A 199 -17.71 -37.65 -1.34
C GLY A 199 -16.92 -37.07 -2.52
N ALA A 200 -15.60 -37.23 -2.54
CA ALA A 200 -14.75 -36.77 -3.64
C ALA A 200 -14.97 -37.58 -4.93
N LYS A 201 -15.28 -38.88 -4.82
CA LYS A 201 -15.57 -39.74 -5.98
C LYS A 201 -16.87 -39.36 -6.67
N ASP A 202 -17.92 -39.03 -5.92
CA ASP A 202 -19.19 -38.58 -6.49
C ASP A 202 -19.04 -37.27 -7.27
N LEU A 203 -18.29 -36.30 -6.72
CA LEU A 203 -17.98 -35.04 -7.39
C LEU A 203 -17.18 -35.24 -8.68
N LEU A 204 -16.14 -36.08 -8.66
CA LEU A 204 -15.34 -36.40 -9.86
C LEU A 204 -16.15 -37.16 -10.92
N SER A 205 -17.10 -38.00 -10.51
CA SER A 205 -17.97 -38.73 -11.45
C SER A 205 -18.98 -37.83 -12.18
N SER A 206 -19.36 -36.71 -11.55
CA SER A 206 -20.32 -35.75 -12.10
C SER A 206 -19.71 -34.82 -13.17
N PHE A 207 -18.39 -34.71 -13.22
CA PHE A 207 -17.69 -33.99 -14.27
C PHE A 207 -17.62 -34.83 -15.54
N LYS A 208 -18.65 -34.71 -16.39
CA LYS A 208 -18.52 -35.02 -17.81
C LYS A 208 -17.89 -33.81 -18.50
N PRO A 209 -16.63 -33.87 -18.96
CA PRO A 209 -16.09 -32.83 -19.82
C PRO A 209 -16.88 -32.86 -21.13
N GLU A 210 -17.66 -31.81 -21.40
CA GLU A 210 -18.14 -31.51 -22.74
C GLU A 210 -16.91 -31.12 -23.58
N LEU A 211 -16.40 -32.12 -24.30
CA LEU A 211 -15.41 -31.95 -25.34
C LEU A 211 -16.10 -31.26 -26.51
N GLU A 212 -16.15 -29.92 -26.47
CA GLU A 212 -16.36 -29.13 -27.67
C GLU A 212 -15.07 -29.17 -28.50
N GLU A 213 -15.01 -30.15 -29.39
CA GLU A 213 -14.17 -30.11 -30.59
C GLU A 213 -14.69 -28.96 -31.46
N ASP A 214 -13.99 -27.82 -31.47
CA ASP A 214 -13.72 -27.04 -32.69
C ASP A 214 -13.13 -25.67 -32.34
N THR A 215 -11.81 -25.54 -32.45
CA THR A 215 -11.27 -24.24 -32.87
C THR A 215 -9.99 -24.42 -33.69
N LYS A 216 -10.19 -24.35 -35.01
CA LYS A 216 -9.15 -24.08 -36.03
C LYS A 216 -8.20 -22.98 -35.55
N LEU A 217 -6.96 -23.36 -35.26
CA LEU A 217 -5.85 -22.42 -35.14
C LEU A 217 -5.56 -21.82 -36.52
N GLY A 218 -6.04 -20.60 -36.73
CA GLY A 218 -5.62 -19.73 -37.81
C GLY A 218 -4.18 -19.27 -37.56
N ILE A 219 -3.26 -19.74 -38.40
CA ILE A 219 -1.87 -19.31 -38.47
C ILE A 219 -1.87 -17.86 -38.97
N ILE A 220 -1.72 -16.89 -38.07
CA ILE A 220 -1.44 -15.50 -38.45
C ILE A 220 0.07 -15.40 -38.68
N LYS A 221 0.45 -15.32 -39.97
CA LYS A 221 1.76 -14.85 -40.41
C LYS A 221 1.81 -13.35 -40.14
N ASN A 222 2.54 -12.92 -39.13
CA ASN A 222 2.93 -11.51 -39.02
C ASN A 222 4.21 -11.32 -39.82
N GLU A 223 4.04 -10.61 -40.94
CA GLU A 223 5.12 -10.11 -41.76
C GLU A 223 5.98 -9.14 -40.96
N SER A 224 7.27 -9.38 -41.05
CA SER A 224 8.37 -8.55 -40.60
C SER A 224 8.40 -7.23 -41.39
N GLU A 225 8.24 -6.10 -40.71
CA GLU A 225 8.75 -4.81 -41.20
C GLU A 225 9.95 -4.39 -40.36
N ASP A 226 11.02 -4.09 -41.11
CA ASP A 226 12.39 -3.82 -40.72
C ASP A 226 12.57 -2.43 -40.06
N PRO A 227 13.74 -2.18 -39.43
CA PRO A 227 13.98 -1.09 -38.50
C PRO A 227 14.39 0.21 -39.19
N GLY A 228 13.65 1.28 -38.91
CA GLY A 228 14.06 2.67 -39.16
C GLY A 228 15.17 3.08 -38.20
N THR A 229 16.41 2.94 -38.66
CA THR A 229 17.62 3.47 -38.01
C THR A 229 17.75 4.94 -38.38
N GLU A 230 17.41 5.87 -37.48
CA GLU A 230 17.82 7.27 -37.60
C GLU A 230 18.75 7.68 -36.46
N ALA A 231 19.98 7.96 -36.87
CA ALA A 231 21.02 8.59 -36.11
C ALA A 231 20.82 10.10 -36.04
N ALA A 232 21.02 10.70 -34.86
CA ALA A 232 21.57 12.06 -34.73
C ALA A 232 21.80 12.39 -33.24
N SER A 233 23.07 12.61 -32.86
CA SER A 233 23.62 13.93 -32.54
C SER A 233 23.60 14.22 -31.04
N SER A 234 24.71 13.98 -30.33
CA SER A 234 25.76 15.00 -30.11
C SER A 234 25.22 16.29 -29.47
N LYS A 235 25.46 16.45 -28.17
CA LYS A 235 26.16 17.62 -27.59
C LYS A 235 26.50 17.39 -26.13
N ALA A 236 27.81 17.31 -25.88
CA ALA A 236 28.39 17.36 -24.56
C ALA A 236 28.49 18.82 -24.10
N GLU A 237 27.72 19.22 -23.08
CA GLU A 237 27.86 20.53 -22.44
C GLU A 237 28.64 20.35 -21.13
N LYS A 238 29.93 20.70 -21.21
CA LYS A 238 30.91 20.69 -20.11
C LYS A 238 30.67 21.90 -19.21
N CYS A 239 29.83 21.76 -18.19
CA CYS A 239 29.58 22.84 -17.24
C CYS A 239 30.69 22.90 -16.17
N ARG A 240 31.37 24.06 -16.13
CA ARG A 240 32.53 24.38 -15.29
C ARG A 240 32.14 24.44 -13.80
N ARG A 241 32.92 23.78 -12.95
CA ARG A 241 33.01 24.07 -11.51
C ARG A 241 33.87 25.33 -11.32
N THR A 242 33.30 26.35 -10.69
CA THR A 242 34.06 27.46 -10.12
C THR A 242 34.10 27.25 -8.61
N THR A 243 35.28 26.92 -8.10
CA THR A 243 35.63 27.00 -6.68
C THR A 243 35.87 28.45 -6.32
N ASN A 244 35.14 29.00 -5.36
CA ASN A 244 35.56 30.21 -4.66
C ASN A 244 35.72 29.88 -3.18
N ASN A 245 36.98 29.99 -2.73
CA ASN A 245 37.39 30.14 -1.35
C ASN A 245 37.06 31.57 -0.89
N ASN A 246 36.46 31.71 0.28
CA ASN A 246 36.80 32.68 1.33
C ASN A 246 35.99 32.38 2.58
#